data_AF-A0A7C2PYL6-F1
#
_entry.id   AF-A0A7C2PYL6-F1
#
_cell.length_a   1.000
_cell.length_b   1.000
_cell.length_c   1.000
_cell.angle_alpha   90.00
_cell.angle_beta   90.00
_cell.angle_gamma   90.00
#
_symmetry.space_group_name_H-M   'P 1'
#
loop_
_entity.id
_entity.type
_entity.pdbx_description
1 polymer ?
#
loop_
_entity_poly.entity_id
_entity_poly.type
_entity_poly.pdbx_seq_one_letter_code
_entity_poly.pdbx_strand_id
1 'polypeptide(L)' 'MKPSLAKPIRCRRCQQYWTVDLARLGKPEQVLYRGHERLRLEVFRLVCPFCGNVEMLEVTFEEGRDA' A
#
# COMPACT_ATOMS: atom_id res chain seq x y z
N MET A 1 18.02 0.88 12.12
CA MET A 1 16.64 0.34 12.21
C MET A 1 15.87 0.90 11.03
N LYS A 2 15.44 0.06 10.06
CA LYS A 2 14.56 0.53 8.97
C LYS A 2 13.21 0.89 9.61
N PRO A 3 12.61 2.07 9.35
CA PRO A 3 11.30 2.39 9.89
C PRO A 3 10.31 1.35 9.38
N SER A 4 9.68 0.61 10.30
CA SER A 4 8.55 -0.25 9.96
C SER A 4 7.40 0.65 9.52
N LEU A 5 7.16 0.73 8.22
CA LEU A 5 6.04 1.45 7.63
C LEU A 5 4.75 0.62 7.86
N ALA A 6 4.26 0.59 9.09
CA ALA A 6 2.99 -0.02 9.43
C ALA A 6 1.85 0.95 9.11
N LYS A 7 0.94 0.58 8.20
CA LYS A 7 -0.21 1.39 7.80
C LYS A 7 -1.51 0.73 8.29
N PRO A 8 -2.33 1.42 9.10
CA PRO A 8 -3.66 0.93 9.46
C PRO A 8 -4.60 1.06 8.25
N ILE A 9 -5.41 0.03 8.04
CA ILE A 9 -6.38 -0.06 6.94
C ILE A 9 -7.73 -0.43 7.52
N ARG A 10 -8.78 0.21 7.01
CA ARG A 10 -10.17 -0.09 7.34
C ARG A 10 -10.80 -0.91 6.22
N CYS A 11 -11.43 -2.03 6.56
CA CYS A 11 -12.23 -2.80 5.61
C CYS A 11 -13.49 -2.00 5.25
N ARG A 12 -13.75 -1.73 3.96
CA ARG A 12 -14.98 -1.07 3.52
C ARG A 12 -16.22 -1.96 3.73
N ARG A 13 -16.03 -3.28 3.80
CA ARG A 13 -17.12 -4.25 4.01
C ARG A 13 -17.49 -4.45 5.47
N CYS A 14 -16.56 -4.90 6.32
CA CYS A 14 -16.84 -5.22 7.73
C CYS A 14 -16.46 -4.10 8.71
N GLN A 15 -15.88 -3.01 8.21
CA GLN A 15 -15.45 -1.84 9.00
C GLN A 15 -14.35 -2.09 10.05
N GLN A 16 -13.85 -3.33 10.16
CA GLN A 16 -12.73 -3.67 11.03
C GLN A 16 -11.42 -3.08 10.51
N TYR A 17 -10.51 -2.81 11.43
CA TYR A 17 -9.18 -2.29 11.13
C TYR A 17 -8.12 -3.38 11.29
N TRP A 18 -7.11 -3.35 10.44
CA TRP A 18 -5.88 -4.12 10.64
C TRP A 18 -4.66 -3.34 10.16
N THR A 19 -3.49 -3.73 10.66
CA THR A 19 -2.22 -3.10 10.30
C THR A 19 -1.54 -3.91 9.21
N VAL A 20 -1.04 -3.22 8.20
CA VAL A 20 -0.24 -3.80 7.12
C VAL A 20 1.16 -3.24 7.18
N ASP A 21 2.16 -4.12 7.16
CA ASP A 21 3.56 -3.74 7.03
C ASP A 21 3.91 -3.57 5.54
N LEU A 22 4.12 -2.32 5.11
CA LEU A 22 4.43 -2.01 3.72
C LEU A 22 5.74 -2.65 3.26
N ALA A 23 6.70 -2.90 4.17
CA ALA A 23 7.97 -3.54 3.83
C ALA A 23 7.83 -5.05 3.56
N ARG A 24 6.70 -5.64 3.96
CA ARG A 24 6.36 -7.05 3.75
C ARG A 24 5.32 -7.24 2.66
N LEU A 25 4.86 -6.16 2.02
CA LEU A 25 4.04 -6.28 0.84
C LEU A 25 4.88 -6.91 -0.28
N GLY A 26 4.26 -7.84 -1.01
CA GLY A 26 4.88 -8.50 -2.14
C GLY A 26 5.00 -7.55 -3.34
N LYS A 27 4.77 -8.06 -4.54
CA LYS A 27 4.71 -7.20 -5.72
C LYS A 27 3.37 -6.44 -5.75
N PRO A 28 3.37 -5.16 -6.15
CA PRO A 28 2.14 -4.44 -6.39
C PRO A 28 1.37 -5.07 -7.55
N GLU A 29 0.05 -4.96 -7.50
CA GLU A 29 -0.84 -5.36 -8.60
C GLU A 29 -0.76 -4.36 -9.75
N GLN A 30 -0.57 -3.08 -9.44
CA GLN A 30 -0.41 -2.02 -10.42
C GLN A 30 0.65 -1.02 -9.97
N VAL A 31 1.45 -0.54 -10.93
CA VAL A 31 2.36 0.58 -10.74
C VAL A 31 2.00 1.66 -11.75
N LEU A 32 1.75 2.88 -11.27
CA LEU A 32 1.43 4.04 -12.08
C LEU A 32 2.50 5.11 -11.88
N TYR A 33 3.02 5.64 -12.98
CA TYR A 33 3.96 6.74 -13.00
C TYR A 33 3.23 8.00 -13.44
N ARG A 34 3.22 9.06 -12.60
CA ARG A 34 2.66 10.35 -13.02
C ARG A 34 3.78 11.18 -13.65
N GLY A 35 3.66 11.56 -14.92
CA GLY A 35 4.78 12.09 -15.71
C GLY A 35 5.34 13.47 -15.30
N HIS A 36 4.67 14.22 -14.41
CA HIS A 36 5.09 15.57 -14.00
C HIS A 36 5.84 15.63 -12.67
N GLU A 37 5.62 14.67 -11.79
CA GLU A 37 6.26 14.55 -10.49
C GLU A 37 6.74 13.10 -10.45
N ARG A 38 8.00 12.82 -10.13
CA ARG A 38 8.54 11.43 -10.10
C ARG A 38 7.91 10.63 -8.95
N LEU A 39 6.61 10.41 -9.04
CA LEU A 39 5.74 9.77 -8.10
C LEU A 39 5.38 8.42 -8.70
N ARG A 40 5.83 7.39 -8.00
CA ARG A 40 5.46 6.01 -8.27
C ARG A 40 4.31 5.66 -7.34
N LEU A 41 3.11 5.53 -7.89
CA LEU A 41 1.95 5.03 -7.18
C LEU A 41 1.89 3.52 -7.34
N GLU A 42 1.96 2.79 -6.23
CA GLU A 42 1.80 1.36 -6.20
C GLU A 42 0.45 0.98 -5.57
N VAL A 43 -0.24 0.06 -6.23
CA VAL A 43 -1.53 -0.46 -5.76
C VAL A 43 -1.35 -1.91 -5.33
N PHE A 44 -1.73 -2.23 -4.10
CA PHE A 44 -1.63 -3.56 -3.53
C PHE A 44 -3.00 -4.15 -3.23
N ARG A 45 -3.18 -5.42 -3.61
CA ARG A 45 -4.36 -6.21 -3.26
C ARG A 45 -4.21 -6.79 -1.87
N LEU A 46 -5.15 -6.49 -0.99
CA LEU A 46 -5.15 -6.97 0.38
C LEU A 46 -6.43 -7.74 0.68
N VAL A 47 -6.30 -8.86 1.36
CA VAL A 47 -7.44 -9.63 1.85
C VAL A 47 -7.69 -9.27 3.30
N CYS A 48 -8.89 -8.75 3.60
CA CYS A 48 -9.31 -8.46 4.97
C CYS A 48 -9.33 -9.75 5.79
N PRO A 49 -8.58 -9.82 6.91
CA PRO A 49 -8.48 -11.05 7.69
C PRO A 49 -9.78 -11.40 8.44
N PHE A 50 -10.70 -10.45 8.58
CA PHE A 50 -11.94 -10.65 9.35
C PHE A 50 -13.12 -11.14 8.51
N CYS A 51 -13.18 -10.79 7.22
CA CYS A 51 -14.35 -11.09 6.38
C CYS A 51 -14.00 -11.55 4.95
N GLY A 52 -12.71 -11.64 4.61
CA GLY A 52 -12.26 -12.04 3.28
C GLY A 52 -12.49 -11.00 2.17
N ASN A 53 -12.98 -9.80 2.49
CA ASN A 53 -13.13 -8.73 1.50
C ASN A 53 -11.77 -8.34 0.91
N VAL A 54 -11.74 -8.00 -0.37
CA VAL A 54 -10.54 -7.47 -1.01
C VAL A 54 -10.54 -5.95 -0.90
N GLU A 55 -9.49 -5.39 -0.33
CA GLU A 55 -9.20 -3.95 -0.34
C GLU A 55 -8.03 -3.65 -1.27
N MET A 56 -8.09 -2.48 -1.90
CA MET A 56 -6.99 -1.95 -2.71
C MET A 56 -6.28 -0.86 -1.92
N LEU A 57 -4.99 -1.06 -1.65
CA LEU A 57 -4.15 -0.10 -0.96
C LEU A 57 -3.28 0.66 -1.95
N GLU A 58 -3.47 1.97 -2.00
CA GLU A 58 -2.62 2.88 -2.75
C GLU A 58 -1.48 3.41 -1.85
N VAL A 59 -0.25 3.31 -2.36
CA VAL A 59 0.97 3.79 -1.71
C VAL A 59 1.75 4.63 -2.72
N THR A 60 1.94 5.91 -2.42
CA THR A 60 2.77 6.81 -3.23
C THR A 60 4.19 6.79 -2.69
N PHE A 61 5.14 6.51 -3.58
CA PHE A 61 6.57 6.64 -3.32
C PHE A 61 7.10 7.83 -4.12
N GLU A 62 7.76 8.76 -3.42
CA GLU A 62 8.58 9.78 -4.06
C GLU A 62 9.88 9.11 -4.50
N GLU A 63 10.18 9.09 -5.81
CA GLU A 63 11.51 8.73 -6.27
C GLU A 63 12.46 9.88 -5.92
N GLY A 64 12.99 9.82 -4.69
CA GLY A 64 14.10 10.66 -4.26
C GLY A 64 15.27 10.49 -5.22
N ARG A 65 15.85 11.62 -5.65
CA ARG A 65 17.14 11.63 -6.35
C ARG A 65 18.21 11.14 -5.39
N ASP A 66 18.40 9.83 -5.27
CA ASP A 66 19.70 9.29 -4.88
C ASP A 66 20.50 9.11 -6.18
N ALA A 67 21.09 10.22 -6.63
CA ALA A 67 22.08 10.28 -7.71
C ALA A 67 23.35 10.94 -7.16
#